data_AF-A0A933TKZ2-F1
#
_entry.id   AF-A0A933TKZ2-F1
#
_cell.length_a   1.000
_cell.length_b   1.000
_cell.length_c   1.000
_cell.angle_alpha   90.00
_cell.angle_beta   90.00
_cell.angle_gamma   90.00
#
_symmetry.space_group_name_H-M   'P 1'
#
loop_
_entity.id
_entity.type
_entity.pdbx_description
1 polymer ?
#
loop_
_entity_poly.entity_id
_entity_poly.type
_entity_poly.pdbx_seq_one_letter_code
_entity_poly.pdbx_strand_id
1 'polypeptide(L)'
;MREIIDYLAGEIRGMHGLFERVTVDLDDHQLNHVPAGGHQSIAFCLWHYVRTEDNVIQYVMQGKPTVWLDGGWDKKFGLDPKSQGTGFSDDDARSFRVKGAAEFRHYMIDVFRKTEEFVQALTPEAASRKVTVKPLGEMTLLQAISGLCMTHGYRHLGEIEFAKGLVAARGGATI
;
A
#
# COMPACT_ATOMS: atom_id res chain seq x y z
N MET A 1 -24.23 10.87 -0.08
CA MET A 1 -23.21 10.12 -0.84
C MET A 1 -21.93 10.93 -1.06
N ARG A 2 -21.99 12.16 -1.61
CA ARG A 2 -20.80 13.02 -1.73
C ARG A 2 -20.05 13.21 -0.41
N GLU A 3 -20.78 13.51 0.67
CA GLU A 3 -20.20 13.63 2.03
C GLU A 3 -19.43 12.38 2.48
N ILE A 4 -19.89 11.18 2.12
CA ILE A 4 -19.21 9.91 2.46
C ILE A 4 -17.91 9.79 1.66
N ILE A 5 -17.92 10.20 0.39
CA ILE A 5 -16.72 10.22 -0.46
C ILE A 5 -15.70 11.22 0.10
N ASP A 6 -16.14 12.41 0.51
CA ASP A 6 -15.27 13.43 1.13
C ASP A 6 -14.65 12.93 2.44
N TYR A 7 -15.46 12.31 3.30
CA TYR A 7 -14.98 11.69 4.53
C TYR A 7 -13.92 10.63 4.21
N LEU A 8 -14.21 9.70 3.29
CA LEU A 8 -13.29 8.63 2.93
C LEU A 8 -11.99 9.16 2.30
N ALA A 9 -12.06 10.22 1.50
CA ALA A 9 -10.88 10.89 0.95
C ALA A 9 -10.02 11.53 2.06
N GLY A 10 -10.65 12.09 3.10
CA GLY A 10 -9.96 12.59 4.28
C GLY A 10 -9.25 11.48 5.06
N GLU A 11 -9.94 10.36 5.28
CA GLU A 11 -9.40 9.20 5.99
C GLU A 11 -8.21 8.55 5.26
N ILE A 12 -8.29 8.44 3.92
CA ILE A 12 -7.17 7.94 3.09
C ILE A 12 -5.95 8.86 3.23
N ARG A 13 -6.13 10.17 3.12
CA ARG A 13 -5.03 11.14 3.31
C ARG A 13 -4.42 11.01 4.71
N GLY A 14 -5.26 10.83 5.73
CA GLY A 14 -4.80 10.62 7.11
C GLY A 14 -3.93 9.37 7.24
N MET A 15 -4.38 8.25 6.65
CA MET A 15 -3.66 6.99 6.62
C MET A 15 -2.34 7.09 5.85
N HIS A 16 -2.34 7.66 4.64
CA HIS A 16 -1.12 7.88 3.84
C HIS A 16 -0.09 8.71 4.60
N GLY A 17 -0.53 9.78 5.28
CA GLY A 17 0.34 10.59 6.13
C GLY A 17 0.99 9.80 7.27
N LEU A 18 0.35 8.75 7.79
CA LEU A 18 0.97 7.84 8.78
C LEU A 18 2.03 6.94 8.13
N PHE A 19 1.78 6.41 6.95
CA PHE A 19 2.77 5.65 6.18
C PHE A 19 4.01 6.49 5.83
N GLU A 20 3.82 7.75 5.43
CA GLU A 20 4.93 8.67 5.21
C GLU A 20 5.73 8.91 6.49
N ARG A 21 5.06 9.20 7.61
CA ARG A 21 5.73 9.42 8.90
C ARG A 21 6.49 8.19 9.39
N VAL A 22 5.91 6.99 9.29
CA VAL A 22 6.56 5.77 9.79
C VAL A 22 7.79 5.39 8.95
N THR A 23 7.87 5.81 7.69
CA THR A 23 8.93 5.39 6.75
C THR A 23 10.01 6.43 6.48
N VAL A 24 9.82 7.69 6.89
CA VAL A 24 10.70 8.82 6.49
C VAL A 24 12.17 8.67 6.90
N ASP A 25 12.42 7.99 8.02
CA ASP A 25 13.74 7.84 8.66
C ASP A 25 14.28 6.40 8.58
N LEU A 26 13.60 5.50 7.85
CA LEU A 26 14.08 4.14 7.67
C LEU A 26 15.21 4.08 6.63
N ASP A 27 16.34 3.50 7.03
CA ASP A 27 17.38 3.09 6.09
C ASP A 27 17.09 1.69 5.49
N ASP A 28 17.88 1.30 4.49
CA ASP A 28 17.76 -0.01 3.83
C ASP A 28 17.92 -1.18 4.81
N HIS A 29 18.77 -1.06 5.83
CA HIS A 29 18.99 -2.14 6.80
C HIS A 29 17.75 -2.35 7.68
N GLN A 30 17.21 -1.28 8.25
CA GLN A 30 16.00 -1.30 9.06
C GLN A 30 14.79 -1.76 8.26
N LEU A 31 14.63 -1.22 7.05
CA LEU A 31 13.52 -1.57 6.16
C LEU A 31 13.51 -3.07 5.84
N ASN A 32 14.68 -3.66 5.59
CA ASN A 32 14.81 -5.06 5.17
C ASN A 32 15.00 -6.06 6.31
N HIS A 33 15.14 -5.60 7.56
CA HIS A 33 15.30 -6.48 8.70
C HIS A 33 14.05 -7.37 8.87
N VAL A 34 14.28 -8.68 9.02
CA VAL A 34 13.22 -9.66 9.27
C VAL A 34 13.15 -9.89 10.78
N PRO A 35 12.07 -9.49 11.46
CA PRO A 35 11.96 -9.69 12.91
C PRO A 35 11.97 -11.17 13.29
N ALA A 36 12.44 -11.46 14.51
CA ALA A 36 12.36 -12.80 15.09
C ALA A 36 10.89 -13.26 15.24
N GLY A 37 10.65 -14.56 15.38
CA GLY A 37 9.29 -15.09 15.55
C GLY A 37 8.54 -15.34 14.24
N GLY A 38 9.23 -15.22 13.10
CA GLY A 38 8.68 -15.57 11.79
C GLY A 38 7.88 -14.47 11.09
N HIS A 39 7.89 -13.25 11.64
CA HIS A 39 7.24 -12.08 11.05
C HIS A 39 7.91 -11.64 9.73
N GLN A 40 7.18 -10.86 8.95
CA GLN A 40 7.64 -10.26 7.70
C GLN A 40 8.43 -8.97 7.97
N SER A 41 9.30 -8.60 7.03
CA SER A 41 10.05 -7.34 7.11
C SER A 41 9.14 -6.14 6.80
N ILE A 42 9.56 -4.95 7.25
CA ILE A 42 8.90 -3.69 6.90
C ILE A 42 8.85 -3.54 5.38
N ALA A 43 9.94 -3.89 4.68
CA ALA A 43 10.03 -3.87 3.23
C ALA A 43 8.89 -4.63 2.56
N PHE A 44 8.61 -5.86 3.02
CA PHE A 44 7.56 -6.68 2.44
C PHE A 44 6.18 -6.12 2.75
N CYS A 45 5.88 -5.81 4.02
CA CYS A 45 4.56 -5.28 4.41
C CYS A 45 4.24 -3.97 3.68
N LEU A 46 5.23 -3.06 3.61
CA LEU A 46 5.09 -1.79 2.91
C LEU A 46 4.88 -1.98 1.41
N TRP A 47 5.71 -2.81 0.76
CA TRP A 47 5.54 -3.10 -0.66
C TRP A 47 4.23 -3.79 -0.98
N HIS A 48 3.85 -4.80 -0.20
CA HIS A 48 2.62 -5.54 -0.38
C HIS A 48 1.40 -4.60 -0.35
N TYR A 49 1.32 -3.74 0.66
CA TYR A 49 0.24 -2.79 0.78
C TYR A 49 0.22 -1.78 -0.36
N VAL A 50 1.34 -1.06 -0.59
CA VAL A 50 1.41 0.00 -1.62
C VAL A 50 1.15 -0.57 -3.01
N ARG A 51 1.68 -1.76 -3.32
CA ARG A 51 1.46 -2.44 -4.59
C ARG A 51 0.02 -2.91 -4.76
N THR A 52 -0.64 -3.33 -3.68
CA THR A 52 -2.07 -3.71 -3.67
C THR A 52 -2.94 -2.49 -3.93
N GLU A 53 -2.67 -1.37 -3.27
CA GLU A 53 -3.40 -0.13 -3.51
C GLU A 53 -3.22 0.36 -4.95
N ASP A 54 -1.98 0.42 -5.45
CA ASP A 54 -1.67 0.80 -6.83
C ASP A 54 -2.43 -0.08 -7.84
N ASN A 55 -2.42 -1.40 -7.64
CA ASN A 55 -3.16 -2.34 -8.50
C ASN A 55 -4.67 -2.09 -8.46
N VAL A 56 -5.25 -1.98 -7.27
CA VAL A 56 -6.69 -1.85 -7.10
C VAL A 56 -7.17 -0.51 -7.67
N ILE A 57 -6.52 0.59 -7.30
CA ILE A 57 -6.97 1.93 -7.70
C ILE A 57 -6.69 2.22 -9.17
N GLN A 58 -5.47 1.96 -9.66
CA GLN A 58 -5.08 2.35 -11.01
C GLN A 58 -5.59 1.35 -12.04
N TYR A 59 -5.41 0.05 -11.82
CA TYR A 59 -5.78 -0.95 -12.80
C TYR A 59 -7.22 -1.44 -12.63
N VAL A 60 -7.58 -1.98 -11.46
CA VAL A 60 -8.90 -2.61 -11.28
C VAL A 60 -10.04 -1.60 -11.38
N MET A 61 -9.89 -0.42 -10.77
CA MET A 61 -10.94 0.59 -10.79
C MET A 61 -10.90 1.47 -12.04
N GLN A 62 -9.72 1.94 -12.46
CA GLN A 62 -9.63 2.92 -13.55
C GLN A 62 -9.27 2.31 -14.91
N GLY A 63 -8.80 1.06 -14.97
CA GLY A 63 -8.35 0.44 -16.23
C GLY A 63 -7.08 1.08 -16.80
N LYS A 64 -6.27 1.73 -15.97
CA LYS A 64 -5.03 2.41 -16.35
C LYS A 64 -3.80 1.56 -15.99
N PRO A 65 -2.64 1.79 -16.63
CA PRO A 65 -1.37 1.31 -16.11
C PRO A 65 -1.17 1.74 -14.66
N THR A 66 -0.57 0.85 -13.87
CA THR A 66 -0.24 1.12 -12.48
C THR A 66 1.05 1.94 -12.41
N VAL A 67 1.28 2.67 -11.32
CA VAL A 67 2.54 3.41 -11.10
C VAL A 67 3.73 2.46 -11.14
N TRP A 68 3.55 1.25 -10.61
CA TRP A 68 4.53 0.17 -10.66
C TRP A 68 5.02 -0.12 -12.09
N LEU A 69 4.10 -0.21 -13.05
CA LEU A 69 4.44 -0.52 -14.45
C LEU A 69 4.97 0.70 -15.19
N ASP A 70 4.34 1.85 -15.03
CA ASP A 70 4.79 3.10 -15.69
C ASP A 70 6.20 3.51 -15.24
N GLY A 71 6.53 3.26 -13.97
CA GLY A 71 7.86 3.53 -13.41
C GLY A 71 8.89 2.41 -13.63
N GLY A 72 8.54 1.30 -14.27
CA GLY A 72 9.45 0.16 -14.50
C GLY A 72 9.92 -0.53 -13.22
N TRP A 73 9.12 -0.46 -12.16
CA TRP A 73 9.45 -1.01 -10.84
C TRP A 73 9.47 -2.53 -10.84
N ASP A 74 8.65 -3.17 -11.66
CA ASP A 74 8.66 -4.61 -11.93
C ASP A 74 10.06 -5.10 -12.33
N LYS A 75 10.67 -4.41 -13.31
CA LYS A 75 12.01 -4.74 -13.82
C LYS A 75 13.08 -4.45 -12.78
N LYS A 76 12.94 -3.34 -12.06
CA LYS A 76 13.89 -2.95 -11.01
C LYS A 76 13.94 -3.96 -9.86
N PHE A 77 12.77 -4.51 -9.50
CA PHE A 77 12.66 -5.51 -8.44
C PHE A 77 12.83 -6.95 -8.96
N GLY A 78 12.84 -7.16 -10.27
CA GLY A 78 12.95 -8.48 -10.88
C GLY A 78 11.74 -9.38 -10.59
N LEU A 79 10.54 -8.78 -10.50
CA LEU A 79 9.30 -9.47 -10.15
C LEU A 79 8.36 -9.57 -11.34
N ASP A 80 7.44 -10.53 -11.30
CA ASP A 80 6.32 -10.56 -12.24
C ASP A 80 5.57 -9.21 -12.19
N PRO A 81 5.24 -8.60 -13.34
CA PRO A 81 4.57 -7.29 -13.41
C PRO A 81 3.26 -7.22 -12.60
N LYS A 82 2.57 -8.36 -12.42
CA LYS A 82 1.30 -8.49 -11.69
C LYS A 82 1.50 -8.89 -10.22
N SER A 83 2.74 -9.17 -9.80
CA SER A 83 3.01 -9.56 -8.43
C SER A 83 2.68 -8.42 -7.47
N GLN A 84 1.98 -8.80 -6.40
CA GLN A 84 1.71 -7.95 -5.25
C GLN A 84 1.92 -8.73 -3.95
N GLY A 85 2.59 -9.90 -3.97
CA GLY A 85 2.86 -10.72 -2.78
C GLY A 85 1.70 -11.63 -2.35
N THR A 86 0.48 -11.45 -2.87
CA THR A 86 -0.61 -12.40 -2.64
C THR A 86 -0.22 -13.79 -3.15
N GLY A 87 -0.24 -14.78 -2.25
CA GLY A 87 0.14 -16.16 -2.57
C GLY A 87 1.64 -16.47 -2.43
N PHE A 88 2.46 -15.51 -1.99
CA PHE A 88 3.83 -15.80 -1.56
C PHE A 88 3.81 -16.74 -0.35
N SER A 89 4.81 -17.62 -0.26
CA SER A 89 5.08 -18.32 1.00
C SER A 89 5.68 -17.36 2.03
N ASP A 90 5.69 -17.74 3.30
CA ASP A 90 6.36 -16.96 4.35
C ASP A 90 7.85 -16.79 4.04
N ASP A 91 8.50 -17.79 3.45
CA ASP A 91 9.91 -17.71 3.06
C ASP A 91 10.13 -16.73 1.91
N ASP A 92 9.27 -16.75 0.89
CA ASP A 92 9.33 -15.77 -0.20
C ASP A 92 9.13 -14.35 0.33
N ALA A 93 8.12 -14.15 1.18
CA ALA A 93 7.84 -12.85 1.81
C ALA A 93 9.03 -12.36 2.65
N ARG A 94 9.62 -13.23 3.47
CA ARG A 94 10.81 -12.91 4.28
C ARG A 94 12.08 -12.75 3.47
N SER A 95 12.14 -13.25 2.23
CA SER A 95 13.26 -13.05 1.31
C SER A 95 13.19 -11.74 0.52
N PHE A 96 12.01 -11.11 0.47
CA PHE A 96 11.79 -9.88 -0.28
C PHE A 96 12.66 -8.72 0.25
N ARG A 97 13.33 -8.00 -0.66
CA ARG A 97 14.21 -6.88 -0.30
C ARG A 97 13.93 -5.66 -1.18
N VAL A 98 13.94 -4.50 -0.56
CA VAL A 98 13.99 -3.19 -1.22
C VAL A 98 15.44 -2.72 -1.25
N LYS A 99 15.94 -2.31 -2.41
CA LYS A 99 17.22 -1.58 -2.54
C LYS A 99 16.89 -0.11 -2.82
N GLY A 100 17.30 0.78 -1.92
CA GLY A 100 17.00 2.21 -1.99
C GLY A 100 15.66 2.57 -1.36
N ALA A 101 15.63 2.63 -0.03
CA ALA A 101 14.46 3.01 0.77
C ALA A 101 13.90 4.38 0.35
N ALA A 102 14.75 5.38 0.16
CA ALA A 102 14.32 6.71 -0.27
C ALA A 102 13.61 6.71 -1.63
N GLU A 103 14.12 5.94 -2.59
CA GLU A 103 13.51 5.85 -3.92
C GLU A 103 12.19 5.06 -3.86
N PHE A 104 12.15 3.99 -3.07
CA PHE A 104 10.92 3.25 -2.85
C PHE A 104 9.82 4.08 -2.17
N ARG A 105 10.20 4.99 -1.27
CA ARG A 105 9.26 5.98 -0.71
C ARG A 105 8.72 6.93 -1.77
N HIS A 106 9.51 7.32 -2.78
CA HIS A 106 8.97 8.12 -3.89
C HIS A 106 7.89 7.37 -4.67
N TYR A 107 8.09 6.08 -4.92
CA TYR A 107 7.03 5.23 -5.50
C TYR A 107 5.77 5.21 -4.65
N MET A 108 5.91 5.02 -3.33
CA MET A 108 4.78 5.06 -2.39
C MET A 108 4.04 6.40 -2.45
N ILE A 109 4.76 7.52 -2.40
CA ILE A 109 4.17 8.87 -2.46
C ILE A 109 3.44 9.08 -3.79
N ASP A 110 3.98 8.59 -4.90
CA ASP A 110 3.31 8.70 -6.21
C ASP A 110 2.03 7.87 -6.30
N VAL A 111 2.01 6.67 -5.72
CA VAL A 111 0.80 5.84 -5.60
C VAL A 111 -0.24 6.58 -4.76
N PHE A 112 0.13 7.02 -3.56
CA PHE A 112 -0.76 7.71 -2.62
C PHE A 112 -1.37 8.96 -3.22
N ARG A 113 -0.55 9.81 -3.86
CA ARG A 113 -1.03 11.01 -4.54
C ARG A 113 -2.06 10.68 -5.63
N LYS A 114 -1.78 9.69 -6.49
CA LYS A 114 -2.72 9.28 -7.55
C LYS A 114 -4.00 8.66 -6.99
N THR A 115 -3.90 7.91 -5.89
CA THR A 115 -5.06 7.39 -5.17
C THR A 115 -5.93 8.52 -4.62
N GLU A 116 -5.32 9.49 -3.94
CA GLU A 116 -6.02 10.65 -3.37
C GLU A 116 -6.72 11.48 -4.45
N GLU A 117 -6.02 11.76 -5.56
CA GLU A 117 -6.59 12.46 -6.73
C GLU A 117 -7.83 11.72 -7.26
N PHE A 118 -7.74 10.39 -7.40
CA PHE A 118 -8.84 9.57 -7.88
C PHE A 118 -10.03 9.58 -6.92
N VAL A 119 -9.81 9.32 -5.62
CA VAL A 119 -10.89 9.22 -4.63
C VAL A 119 -11.57 10.57 -4.43
N GLN A 120 -10.82 11.68 -4.41
CA GLN A 120 -11.40 13.02 -4.30
C GLN A 120 -12.33 13.36 -5.47
N ALA A 121 -11.97 12.91 -6.68
CA ALA A 121 -12.70 13.16 -7.92
C ALA A 121 -13.92 12.22 -8.13
N LEU A 122 -14.14 11.23 -7.28
CA LEU A 122 -15.26 10.30 -7.43
C LEU A 122 -16.61 11.01 -7.34
N THR A 123 -17.47 10.73 -8.33
CA THR A 123 -18.90 11.07 -8.29
C THR A 123 -19.68 10.01 -7.50
N PRO A 124 -20.83 10.35 -6.88
CA PRO A 124 -21.74 9.38 -6.24
C PRO A 124 -22.09 8.16 -7.10
N GLU A 125 -22.29 8.37 -8.39
CA GLU A 125 -22.66 7.34 -9.37
C GLU A 125 -21.48 6.38 -9.58
N ALA A 126 -20.29 6.94 -9.86
CA ALA A 126 -19.06 6.15 -10.01
C ALA A 126 -18.72 5.36 -8.74
N ALA A 127 -18.89 5.95 -7.55
CA ALA A 127 -18.63 5.27 -6.27
C ALA A 127 -19.50 4.01 -6.06
N SER A 128 -20.68 3.98 -6.70
CA SER A 128 -21.64 2.87 -6.64
C SER A 128 -21.40 1.81 -7.73
N ARG A 129 -20.53 2.08 -8.71
CA ARG A 129 -20.18 1.13 -9.76
C ARG A 129 -19.53 -0.13 -9.17
N LYS A 130 -19.87 -1.28 -9.73
CA LYS A 130 -19.32 -2.58 -9.35
C LYS A 130 -18.00 -2.86 -10.06
N VAL A 131 -17.08 -3.49 -9.33
CA VAL A 131 -15.82 -4.05 -9.83
C VAL A 131 -15.58 -5.41 -9.18
N THR A 132 -14.85 -6.28 -9.87
CA THR A 132 -14.40 -7.55 -9.30
C THR A 132 -12.96 -7.42 -8.84
N VAL A 133 -12.73 -7.58 -7.54
CA VAL A 133 -11.39 -7.68 -6.96
C VAL A 133 -11.13 -9.14 -6.65
N LYS A 134 -10.13 -9.76 -7.27
CA LYS A 134 -9.78 -11.15 -6.95
C LYS A 134 -8.79 -11.21 -5.77
N PRO A 135 -8.94 -12.18 -4.84
CA PRO A 135 -9.94 -13.25 -4.81
C PRO A 135 -11.28 -12.89 -4.13
N LEU A 136 -11.48 -11.64 -3.71
CA LEU A 136 -12.57 -11.22 -2.82
C LEU A 136 -13.97 -11.16 -3.46
N GLY A 137 -14.08 -11.04 -4.78
CA GLY A 137 -15.34 -11.03 -5.51
C GLY A 137 -15.81 -9.63 -5.95
N GLU A 138 -17.10 -9.52 -6.25
CA GLU A 138 -17.71 -8.27 -6.73
C GLU A 138 -18.10 -7.35 -5.57
N MET A 139 -17.74 -6.07 -5.69
CA MET A 139 -18.06 -5.04 -4.70
C MET A 139 -18.17 -3.67 -5.38
N THR A 140 -18.75 -2.67 -4.70
CA THR A 140 -18.73 -1.29 -5.20
C THR A 140 -17.33 -0.68 -5.06
N LEU A 141 -17.04 0.38 -5.82
CA LEU A 141 -15.79 1.13 -5.63
C LEU A 141 -15.64 1.60 -4.18
N LEU A 142 -16.73 2.12 -3.59
CA LEU A 142 -16.72 2.57 -2.21
C LEU A 142 -16.36 1.46 -1.21
N GLN A 143 -16.92 0.26 -1.41
CA GLN A 143 -16.59 -0.92 -0.59
C GLN A 143 -15.13 -1.33 -0.75
N ALA A 144 -14.62 -1.34 -1.97
CA ALA A 144 -13.22 -1.65 -2.24
C ALA A 144 -12.27 -0.62 -1.61
N ILE A 145 -12.56 0.68 -1.69
CA ILE A 145 -11.71 1.72 -1.07
C ILE A 145 -11.71 1.59 0.46
N SER A 146 -12.88 1.41 1.08
CA SER A 146 -13.00 1.25 2.53
C SER A 146 -12.37 -0.07 3.06
N GLY A 147 -12.51 -1.17 2.32
CA GLY A 147 -11.96 -2.46 2.70
C GLY A 147 -10.47 -2.60 2.35
N LEU A 148 -10.14 -2.46 1.07
CA LEU A 148 -8.83 -2.83 0.50
C LEU A 148 -7.77 -1.74 0.60
N CYS A 149 -8.16 -0.47 0.63
CA CYS A 149 -7.20 0.60 0.87
C CYS A 149 -7.15 0.87 2.38
N MET A 150 -8.27 1.25 2.98
CA MET A 150 -8.32 1.69 4.37
C MET A 150 -8.09 0.57 5.40
N THR A 151 -8.99 -0.43 5.44
CA THR A 151 -8.90 -1.48 6.48
C THR A 151 -7.63 -2.32 6.32
N HIS A 152 -7.28 -2.70 5.09
CA HIS A 152 -6.05 -3.41 4.78
C HIS A 152 -4.80 -2.57 5.07
N GLY A 153 -4.81 -1.28 4.71
CA GLY A 153 -3.72 -0.35 4.96
C GLY A 153 -3.43 -0.19 6.44
N TYR A 154 -4.44 0.04 7.28
CA TYR A 154 -4.22 0.13 8.74
C TYR A 154 -3.68 -1.15 9.36
N ARG A 155 -4.07 -2.33 8.85
CA ARG A 155 -3.50 -3.61 9.32
C ARG A 155 -2.00 -3.70 9.03
N HIS A 156 -1.59 -3.38 7.80
CA HIS A 156 -0.16 -3.37 7.45
C HIS A 156 0.61 -2.23 8.11
N LEU A 157 -0.01 -1.07 8.32
CA LEU A 157 0.59 0.00 9.10
C LEU A 157 0.91 -0.47 10.52
N GLY A 158 0.00 -1.18 11.18
CA GLY A 158 0.26 -1.76 12.50
C GLY A 158 1.41 -2.78 12.51
N GLU A 159 1.51 -3.64 11.48
CA GLU A 159 2.64 -4.55 11.30
C GLU A 159 3.96 -3.80 11.13
N ILE A 160 3.95 -2.72 10.35
CA ILE A 160 5.11 -1.86 10.10
C ILE A 160 5.55 -1.13 11.37
N GLU A 161 4.62 -0.53 12.11
CA GLU A 161 4.91 0.16 13.38
C GLU A 161 5.49 -0.82 14.41
N PHE A 162 4.92 -2.03 14.49
CA PHE A 162 5.45 -3.10 15.34
C PHE A 162 6.87 -3.48 14.93
N ALA A 163 7.10 -3.79 13.65
CA ALA A 163 8.41 -4.20 13.16
C ALA A 163 9.45 -3.07 13.32
N LYS A 164 9.06 -1.81 13.07
CA LYS A 164 9.92 -0.64 13.29
C LYS A 164 10.33 -0.51 14.76
N GLY A 165 9.43 -0.76 15.69
CA GLY A 165 9.74 -0.77 17.13
C GLY A 165 10.80 -1.78 17.55
N LEU A 166 11.08 -2.80 16.73
CA LEU A 166 12.12 -3.80 16.98
C LEU A 166 13.48 -3.43 16.40
N VAL A 167 13.55 -2.48 15.46
CA VAL A 167 14.76 -2.20 14.65
C VAL A 167 15.20 -0.74 14.66
N ALA A 168 14.36 0.16 15.17
CA ALA A 168 14.62 1.59 15.24
C ALA A 168 14.33 2.14 16.65
N ALA A 169 14.91 3.30 16.98
CA ALA A 169 14.74 3.94 18.28
C ALA A 169 13.30 4.41 18.56
N ARG A 170 12.46 4.57 17.52
CA ARG A 170 11.04 4.93 17.61
C ARG A 170 10.23 4.05 16.67
N GLY A 171 9.18 3.40 17.19
CA GLY A 171 8.37 2.43 16.44
C GLY A 171 7.13 2.99 15.75
N GLY A 172 6.43 3.94 16.38
CA GLY A 172 5.12 4.43 15.90
C GLY A 172 5.19 5.74 15.10
N ALA A 173 4.18 5.98 14.27
CA ALA A 173 3.96 7.27 13.58
C ALA A 173 3.08 8.25 14.37
N THR A 174 2.70 7.87 15.59
CA THR A 174 1.69 8.55 16.41
C THR A 174 2.25 9.25 17.65
N ILE A 175 3.57 9.10 17.94
CA ILE A 175 4.25 9.70 19.11
C ILE A 175 5.62 10.29 18.77
#